data_AF-A0A6J4P7A3-F1
#
_entry.id   AF-A0A6J4P7A3-F1
#
_cell.length_a   1.000
_cell.length_b   1.000
_cell.length_c   1.000
_cell.angle_alpha   90.00
_cell.angle_beta   90.00
_cell.angle_gamma   90.00
#
_symmetry.space_group_name_H-M   'P 1'
#
loop_
_entity.id
_entity.type
_entity.pdbx_description
1 polymer ?
#
loop_
_entity_poly.entity_id
_entity_poly.type
_entity_poly.pdbx_seq_one_letter_code
_entity_poly.pdbx_strand_id
1 'polypeptide(L)'
;NPQTLLLTGLTRDGVYLVEDGEVTGAVNNFRFNESPVDLLSRFTHASATVPAFSREWGDDYFSRTAMPALRVPDFNMSSVSQAR
;
A
#
# COMPACT_ATOMS: atom_id res chain seq x y z
N ASN A 1 17.79 -9.27 4.94
CA ASN A 1 17.45 -10.16 6.07
C ASN A 1 16.06 -10.72 5.80
N PRO A 2 15.86 -12.04 5.67
CA PRO A 2 14.55 -12.62 5.38
C PRO A 2 13.49 -12.29 6.43
N GLN A 3 13.89 -11.90 7.65
CA GLN A 3 12.97 -11.48 8.71
C GLN A 3 12.29 -10.13 8.41
N THR A 4 12.94 -9.22 7.69
CA THR A 4 12.37 -7.91 7.37
C THR A 4 11.69 -7.86 6.02
N LEU A 5 12.08 -8.65 5.01
CA LEU A 5 11.48 -8.62 3.66
C LEU A 5 11.21 -7.17 3.15
N LEU A 6 12.26 -6.46 2.73
CA LEU A 6 12.08 -5.11 2.19
C LEU A 6 11.47 -5.16 0.78
N LEU A 7 10.35 -4.46 0.59
CA LEU A 7 9.68 -4.31 -0.70
C LEU A 7 9.80 -2.87 -1.19
N THR A 8 10.36 -2.72 -2.38
CA THR A 8 10.35 -1.45 -3.11
C THR A 8 9.19 -1.45 -4.08
N GLY A 9 8.34 -0.43 -4.01
CA GLY A 9 7.18 -0.31 -4.87
C GLY A 9 6.91 1.12 -5.32
N LEU A 10 5.95 1.22 -6.23
CA LEU A 10 5.41 2.47 -6.76
C LEU A 10 3.89 2.41 -6.60
N THR A 11 3.29 3.45 -6.01
CA THR A 11 1.83 3.55 -6.00
C THR A 11 1.30 3.67 -7.44
N ARG A 12 0.20 2.98 -7.75
CA ARG A 12 -0.44 3.01 -9.07
C ARG A 12 -1.96 3.02 -8.89
N ASP A 13 -2.67 3.36 -9.97
CA ASP A 13 -4.14 3.38 -10.04
C ASP A 13 -4.81 4.44 -9.14
N GLY A 14 -4.07 5.51 -8.81
CA GLY A 14 -4.57 6.67 -8.08
C GLY A 14 -4.12 6.69 -6.63
N VAL A 15 -3.48 7.80 -6.23
CA VAL A 15 -3.26 8.15 -4.83
C VAL A 15 -4.16 9.33 -4.52
N TYR A 16 -4.86 9.27 -3.40
CA TYR A 16 -5.85 10.27 -3.04
C TYR A 16 -5.51 10.90 -1.70
N LEU A 17 -5.62 12.23 -1.64
CA LEU A 17 -5.48 13.00 -0.42
C LEU A 17 -6.81 12.93 0.36
N VAL A 18 -6.70 12.65 1.66
CA VAL A 18 -7.84 12.67 2.59
C VAL A 18 -7.60 13.76 3.62
N GLU A 19 -8.53 14.70 3.71
CA GLU A 19 -8.53 15.79 4.68
C GLU A 19 -9.90 15.83 5.37
N ASP A 20 -9.90 15.98 6.70
CA ASP A 20 -11.12 15.97 7.53
C ASP A 20 -12.06 14.76 7.31
N GLY A 21 -11.48 13.62 6.91
CA GLY A 21 -12.22 12.39 6.65
C GLY A 21 -12.77 12.26 5.23
N GLU A 22 -12.57 13.25 4.37
CA GLU A 22 -13.08 13.28 3.00
C GLU A 22 -11.94 13.25 1.97
N VAL A 23 -12.19 12.63 0.81
CA VAL A 23 -11.23 12.65 -0.31
C VAL A 23 -11.28 14.02 -0.98
N THR A 24 -10.19 14.78 -0.91
CA THR A 24 -10.13 16.15 -1.43
C THR A 24 -9.46 16.28 -2.80
N GLY A 25 -8.70 15.28 -3.24
CA GLY A 25 -8.09 15.28 -4.56
C GLY A 25 -7.20 14.09 -4.87
N ALA A 26 -6.87 13.92 -6.15
CA ALA A 26 -5.82 12.99 -6.58
C ALA A 26 -4.44 13.67 -6.43
N VAL A 27 -3.44 12.90 -6.00
CA VAL A 27 -2.05 13.34 -5.87
C VAL A 27 -1.12 12.49 -6.73
N ASN A 28 0.15 12.89 -6.79
CA ASN A 28 1.17 12.17 -7.54
C ASN A 28 1.35 10.73 -7.04
N ASN A 29 1.98 9.90 -7.87
CA ASN A 29 2.46 8.61 -7.41
C ASN A 29 3.70 8.80 -6.53
N PHE A 30 3.92 7.86 -5.61
CA PHE A 30 5.07 7.85 -4.72
C PHE A 30 5.79 6.52 -4.82
N ARG A 31 7.12 6.59 -4.69
CA ARG A 31 7.92 5.41 -4.39
C ARG A 31 7.87 5.14 -2.89
N PHE A 32 7.95 3.87 -2.53
CA PHE A 32 8.13 3.45 -1.15
C PHE A 32 9.15 2.31 -1.08
N ASN A 33 9.76 2.17 0.10
CA ASN A 33 10.66 1.07 0.42
C ASN A 33 10.38 0.66 1.86
N GLU A 34 9.46 -0.28 2.03
CA GLU A 34 8.87 -0.63 3.32
C GLU A 34 8.81 -2.15 3.47
N SER A 35 8.84 -2.61 4.71
CA SER A 35 8.64 -4.02 5.03
C SER A 35 7.15 -4.28 5.30
N PRO A 36 6.48 -5.21 4.61
CA PRO A 36 5.12 -5.60 4.96
C PRO A 36 5.04 -6.24 6.35
N VAL A 37 6.12 -6.88 6.82
CA VAL A 37 6.20 -7.44 8.18
C VAL A 37 6.19 -6.30 9.21
N ASP A 38 6.99 -5.26 8.98
CA ASP A 38 7.03 -4.11 9.87
C ASP A 38 5.71 -3.33 9.82
N LEU A 39 5.10 -3.15 8.65
CA LEU A 39 3.79 -2.50 8.50
C LEU A 39 2.70 -3.18 9.36
N LEU A 40 2.68 -4.51 9.42
CA LEU A 40 1.74 -5.26 10.26
C LEU A 40 1.94 -5.05 11.76
N SER A 41 3.12 -4.57 12.20
CA SER A 41 3.36 -4.25 13.61
C SER A 41 2.87 -2.85 14.02
N ARG A 42 2.61 -1.95 13.06
CA ARG A 42 2.31 -0.52 13.29
C ARG A 42 0.96 -0.04 12.77
N PHE A 43 0.20 -0.89 12.08
CA PHE A 43 -1.14 -0.49 11.65
C PHE A 43 -2.03 -0.18 12.86
N THR A 44 -2.91 0.80 12.69
CA THR A 44 -3.83 1.26 13.75
C THR A 44 -5.28 0.86 13.50
N HIS A 45 -5.60 0.54 12.25
CA HIS A 45 -6.94 0.11 11.87
C HIS A 45 -6.89 -0.82 10.66
N ALA A 46 -7.84 -1.74 10.61
CA ALA A 46 -8.05 -2.65 9.49
C ALA A 46 -9.53 -2.64 9.13
N SER A 47 -9.85 -2.59 7.83
CA SER A 47 -11.22 -2.80 7.36
C SER A 47 -11.63 -4.26 7.48
N ALA A 48 -12.87 -4.58 7.08
CA ALA A 48 -13.21 -5.96 6.74
C ALA A 48 -12.30 -6.47 5.61
N THR A 49 -11.93 -7.75 5.68
CA THR A 49 -11.19 -8.43 4.61
C THR A 49 -12.09 -8.55 3.38
N VAL A 50 -11.59 -8.12 2.23
CA VAL A 50 -12.28 -8.21 0.94
C VAL A 50 -11.38 -8.88 -0.09
N PRO A 51 -11.93 -9.46 -1.18
CA PRO A 51 -11.12 -9.93 -2.30
C PRO A 51 -10.18 -8.83 -2.81
N ALA A 52 -8.91 -9.14 -2.97
CA ALA A 52 -7.88 -8.21 -3.41
C ALA A 52 -6.93 -8.97 -4.34
N PHE A 53 -6.64 -8.44 -5.53
CA PHE A 53 -5.77 -9.12 -6.48
C PHE A 53 -4.29 -8.78 -6.23
N SER A 54 -3.45 -9.79 -6.01
CA SER A 54 -2.00 -9.61 -5.85
C SER A 54 -1.35 -9.31 -7.21
N ARG A 55 -1.19 -8.05 -7.58
CA ARG A 55 -0.72 -7.68 -8.93
C ARG A 55 0.65 -8.27 -9.32
N GLU A 56 1.59 -8.31 -8.40
CA GLU A 56 2.98 -8.73 -8.71
C GLU A 56 3.13 -10.25 -8.86
N TRP A 57 2.17 -11.03 -8.38
CA TRP A 57 2.27 -12.49 -8.32
C TRP A 57 0.98 -13.24 -8.68
N GLY A 58 -0.06 -12.50 -9.07
CA GLY A 58 -1.44 -12.96 -9.12
C GLY A 58 -1.69 -13.93 -10.25
N ASP A 59 -1.06 -13.73 -11.41
CA ASP A 59 -1.28 -14.60 -12.57
C ASP A 59 -0.64 -15.99 -12.38
N ASP A 60 0.50 -16.06 -11.69
CA ASP A 60 1.31 -17.29 -11.61
C ASP A 60 1.22 -18.03 -10.26
N TYR A 61 1.04 -17.30 -9.13
CA TYR A 61 1.20 -17.90 -7.79
C TYR A 61 0.07 -17.58 -6.81
N PHE A 62 -0.55 -16.40 -6.89
CA PHE A 62 -1.48 -15.91 -5.87
C PHE A 62 -2.75 -15.27 -6.48
N SER A 63 -3.44 -16.02 -7.35
CA SER A 63 -4.65 -15.53 -8.06
C SER A 63 -5.87 -15.33 -7.16
N ARG A 64 -5.87 -15.89 -5.94
CA ARG A 64 -6.99 -15.85 -5.00
C ARG A 64 -6.55 -15.27 -3.66
N THR A 65 -6.38 -13.96 -3.61
CA THR A 65 -6.03 -13.23 -2.38
C THR A 65 -7.19 -12.38 -1.88
N ALA A 66 -7.22 -12.15 -0.58
CA ALA A 66 -8.15 -11.26 0.10
C ALA A 66 -7.40 -10.59 1.25
N MET A 67 -7.56 -9.28 1.40
CA MET A 67 -6.86 -8.47 2.39
C MET A 67 -7.76 -7.33 2.87
N PRO A 68 -7.62 -6.87 4.13
CA PRO A 68 -8.22 -5.60 4.56
C PRO A 68 -7.41 -4.41 4.03
N ALA A 69 -8.04 -3.24 3.94
CA ALA A 69 -7.32 -1.98 3.88
C ALA A 69 -6.73 -1.69 5.27
N LEU A 70 -5.45 -1.28 5.32
CA LEU A 70 -4.74 -0.96 6.56
C LEU A 70 -4.48 0.54 6.66
N ARG A 71 -4.74 1.09 7.85
CA ARG A 71 -4.31 2.45 8.20
C ARG A 71 -2.97 2.39 8.94
N VAL A 72 -1.91 2.82 8.27
CA VAL A 72 -0.55 2.94 8.84
C VAL A 72 -0.23 4.43 8.97
N PRO A 73 -0.17 4.99 10.20
CA PRO A 73 -0.02 6.44 10.41
C PRO A 73 1.29 7.03 9.86
N ASP A 74 2.32 6.21 9.79
CA ASP A 74 3.71 6.58 9.54
C ASP A 74 4.29 5.80 8.36
N PHE A 75 3.46 5.50 7.35
CA PHE A 75 3.90 4.92 6.09
C PHE A 75 4.83 5.89 5.35
N ASN A 76 6.06 5.47 5.04
CA ASN A 76 7.02 6.34 4.39
C ASN A 76 6.86 6.35 2.86
N MET A 77 6.46 7.50 2.32
CA MET A 77 6.51 7.80 0.88
C MET A 77 7.82 8.52 0.57
N SER A 78 8.77 7.80 -0.03
CA SER A 78 10.17 8.22 -0.07
C SER A 78 10.49 9.25 -1.15
N SER A 79 9.80 9.21 -2.29
CA SER A 79 9.96 10.22 -3.35
C SER A 79 8.75 10.33 -4.27
N VAL A 80 8.56 11.53 -4.83
CA VAL A 80 7.51 11.82 -5.81
C VAL A 80 7.87 11.19 -7.15
N SER A 81 6.94 10.45 -7.73
CA SER A 81 6.97 10.00 -9.12
C SER A 81 5.84 10.69 -9.88
N GLN A 82 6.22 11.53 -10.84
CA GLN A 82 5.24 12.18 -11.72
C GLN A 82 4.43 11.11 -12.46
N ALA A 83 3.11 11.13 -12.30
CA ALA A 83 2.22 10.40 -13.19
C ALA A 83 2.28 11.11 -14.55
N ARG A 84 2.61 10.38 -15.62
CA ARG A 84 2.44 10.86 -17.00
C ARG A 84 1.10 10.45 -17.52
#